data_AF-A0A2M7MPZ6-F1
#
_entry.id   AF-A0A2M7MPZ6-F1
#
_cell.length_a   1.000
_cell.length_b   1.000
_cell.length_c   1.000
_cell.angle_alpha   90.00
_cell.angle_beta   90.00
_cell.angle_gamma   90.00
#
_symmetry.space_group_name_H-M   'P 1'
#
loop_
_entity.id
_entity.type
_entity.pdbx_description
1 polymer ?
#
loop_
_entity_poly.entity_id
_entity_poly.type
_entity_poly.pdbx_seq_one_letter_code
_entity_poly.pdbx_strand_id
1 'polypeptide(L)' 'MKEIKAIIKPFKLLEVTEALQNIEGLPGVTVSEIKGFGKSRAKHAKDKVTYELVEFIPRVKLEVV' A
#
# COMPACT_ATOMS: atom_id res chain seq x y z
N MET A 1 -3.32 17.16 -15.38
CA MET A 1 -2.52 16.42 -14.38
C MET A 1 -3.29 15.18 -13.96
N LYS A 2 -2.61 14.08 -13.60
CA LYS A 2 -3.25 12.80 -13.31
C LYS A 2 -2.76 12.30 -11.96
N GLU A 3 -3.68 11.94 -11.09
CA GLU A 3 -3.36 11.35 -9.80
C GLU A 3 -3.25 9.82 -9.91
N ILE A 4 -2.15 9.25 -9.41
CA ILE A 4 -1.92 7.80 -9.34
C ILE A 4 -2.05 7.38 -7.87
N LYS A 5 -2.95 6.42 -7.62
CA LYS A 5 -3.16 5.77 -6.31
C LYS A 5 -2.79 4.30 -6.41
N ALA A 6 -1.76 3.88 -5.69
CA ALA A 6 -1.35 2.48 -5.64
C ALA A 6 -1.49 1.91 -4.23
N ILE A 7 -1.98 0.67 -4.11
CA ILE A 7 -2.09 -0.06 -2.84
C ILE A 7 -1.23 -1.31 -2.93
N ILE A 8 -0.18 -1.39 -2.11
CA ILE A 8 0.83 -2.46 -2.14
C ILE A 8 0.92 -3.22 -0.81
N LYS A 9 1.65 -4.34 -0.82
CA LYS A 9 2.03 -5.03 0.41
C LYS A 9 3.14 -4.24 1.12
N PRO A 10 3.16 -4.14 2.47
CA PRO A 10 4.13 -3.32 3.18
C PRO A 10 5.59 -3.63 2.85
N PHE A 11 5.98 -4.91 2.73
CA PHE A 11 7.36 -5.31 2.45
C PHE A 11 7.88 -4.87 1.06
N LYS A 12 6.99 -4.44 0.15
CA LYS A 12 7.38 -3.93 -1.17
C LYS A 12 7.71 -2.43 -1.16
N LEU A 13 7.49 -1.73 -0.05
CA LEU A 13 7.66 -0.28 0.00
C LEU A 13 9.06 0.16 -0.43
N LEU A 14 10.12 -0.47 0.10
CA LEU A 14 11.50 -0.15 -0.24
C LEU A 14 11.76 -0.27 -1.74
N GLU A 15 11.47 -1.43 -2.33
CA GLU A 15 11.64 -1.71 -3.76
C GLU A 15 10.87 -0.71 -4.64
N VAL A 16 9.66 -0.35 -4.24
CA VAL A 16 8.85 0.64 -4.99
C VAL A 16 9.44 2.05 -4.86
N THR A 17 9.87 2.47 -3.66
CA THR A 17 10.48 3.79 -3.47
C THR A 17 11.80 3.94 -4.21
N GLU A 18 12.64 2.90 -4.23
CA GLU A 18 13.89 2.89 -5.01
C GLU A 18 13.61 2.97 -6.51
N ALA A 19 12.60 2.24 -7.01
CA ALA A 19 12.20 2.34 -8.42
C ALA A 19 11.68 3.75 -8.78
N LEU A 20 10.91 4.38 -7.89
CA LEU A 20 10.39 5.73 -8.09
C LEU A 20 11.51 6.80 -8.07
N GLN A 21 12.55 6.63 -7.25
CA GLN A 21 13.70 7.55 -7.22
C GLN A 21 14.47 7.61 -8.54
N ASN A 22 14.43 6.54 -9.34
CA ASN A 22 15.08 6.50 -10.65
C ASN A 22 14.28 7.22 -11.76
N ILE A 23 13.08 7.74 -11.45
CA ILE A 23 12.25 8.47 -12.41
C ILE A 23 12.63 9.95 -12.39
N GLU A 24 13.23 10.42 -13.49
CA GLU A 24 13.58 11.83 -13.66
C GLU A 24 12.33 12.72 -13.60
N GLY A 25 12.41 13.79 -12.80
CA GLY A 25 11.32 14.77 -12.68
C GLY A 25 10.13 14.34 -11.82
N LEU A 26 10.20 13.20 -11.12
CA LEU A 26 9.16 12.83 -10.15
C LEU A 26 9.16 13.82 -8.96
N PRO A 27 8.05 14.52 -8.68
CA PRO A 27 8.01 15.55 -7.62
C PRO A 27 8.05 14.95 -6.20
N GLY A 28 7.61 13.71 -6.04
CA GLY A 28 7.56 13.01 -4.75
C GLY A 28 6.36 12.06 -4.67
N VAL A 29 6.29 11.28 -3.60
CA VAL A 29 5.18 10.36 -3.33
C VAL A 29 4.73 10.51 -1.88
N THR A 30 3.43 10.57 -1.65
CA THR A 30 2.86 10.52 -0.30
C THR A 30 2.59 9.06 0.05
N VAL A 31 3.06 8.64 1.24
CA VAL A 31 2.89 7.28 1.75
C VAL A 31 1.90 7.31 2.91
N SER A 32 0.98 6.37 2.96
CA SER A 32 0.06 6.21 4.09
C SER A 32 -0.13 4.74 4.45
N GLU A 33 -0.12 4.43 5.74
CA GLU A 33 -0.47 3.12 6.25
C GLU A 33 -1.99 2.98 6.28
N ILE A 34 -2.51 1.92 5.66
CA ILE A 34 -3.94 1.69 5.55
C ILE A 34 -4.28 0.23 5.85
N LYS A 35 -5.57 -0.03 6.05
CA LYS A 35 -6.12 -1.37 6.27
C LYS A 35 -6.97 -1.77 5.06
N GLY A 36 -6.68 -2.93 4.47
CA GLY A 36 -7.40 -3.46 3.32
C GLY A 36 -8.31 -4.62 3.69
N PHE A 37 -9.52 -4.63 3.11
CA PHE A 37 -10.46 -5.75 3.16
C PHE A 37 -10.73 -6.24 1.72
N GLY A 38 -10.79 -7.55 1.48
CA GLY A 38 -10.95 -8.08 0.12
C GLY A 38 -11.24 -9.58 0.01
N LYS A 39 -11.74 -10.00 -1.15
CA LYS A 39 -12.27 -11.36 -1.41
C LYS A 39 -11.22 -12.47 -1.38
N SER A 40 -9.96 -12.16 -1.65
CA SER A 40 -8.89 -13.15 -1.81
C SER A 40 -7.90 -13.11 -0.63
N ARG A 41 -7.98 -14.14 0.22
CA ARG A 41 -6.94 -14.57 1.18
C ARG A 41 -6.65 -13.63 2.37
N ALA A 42 -7.68 -13.18 3.07
CA ALA A 42 -7.51 -12.88 4.49
C ALA A 42 -7.14 -14.16 5.25
N LYS A 43 -7.88 -15.27 5.11
CA LYS A 43 -7.82 -16.48 5.96
C LYS A 43 -6.46 -16.92 6.55
N HIS A 44 -5.31 -16.78 5.88
CA HIS A 44 -3.98 -17.18 6.38
C HIS A 44 -2.93 -16.07 6.50
N ALA A 45 -3.29 -14.79 6.37
CA ALA A 45 -2.35 -13.70 6.64
C ALA A 45 -1.97 -13.71 8.14
N LYS A 46 -0.68 -13.65 8.44
CA LYS A 46 -0.17 -13.66 9.83
C LYS A 46 -0.49 -12.35 10.56
N ASP A 47 -0.53 -11.24 9.82
CA ASP A 47 -0.58 -9.88 10.39
C ASP A 47 -1.99 -9.27 10.33
N LYS A 48 -3.02 -10.11 10.47
CA LYS A 48 -4.40 -9.60 10.46
C LYS A 48 -4.68 -8.76 11.68
N VAL A 49 -5.47 -7.71 11.47
CA VAL A 49 -6.09 -6.94 12.54
C VAL A 49 -7.59 -7.17 12.46
N THR A 50 -8.17 -7.73 13.52
CA THR A 50 -9.62 -7.89 13.63
C THR A 50 -10.20 -6.64 14.30
N TYR A 51 -11.18 -6.03 13.64
CA TYR A 51 -12.00 -4.99 14.23
C TYR A 51 -13.45 -5.47 14.20
N GLU A 52 -14.02 -5.67 15.40
CA GLU A 52 -15.30 -6.36 15.59
C GLU A 52 -15.32 -7.74 14.90
N LEU A 53 -16.09 -7.87 13.80
CA LEU A 53 -16.26 -9.10 13.03
C LEU A 53 -15.52 -9.07 11.68
N VAL A 54 -14.73 -8.02 11.42
CA VAL A 54 -14.07 -7.80 10.13
C VAL A 54 -12.55 -7.92 10.29
N GLU A 55 -11.96 -8.82 9.49
CA GLU A 55 -10.51 -8.97 9.40
C GLU A 55 -9.93 -8.03 8.34
N PHE A 56 -8.97 -7.20 8.75
CA PHE A 56 -8.20 -6.34 7.85
C PHE A 56 -6.76 -6.83 7.72
N ILE A 57 -6.16 -6.56 6.56
CA ILE A 57 -4.74 -6.78 6.31
C ILE A 57 -4.05 -5.42 6.19
N PRO A 58 -2.92 -5.19 6.90
CA PRO A 58 -2.10 -4.01 6.71
C PRO A 58 -1.64 -3.86 5.26
N ARG A 59 -1.75 -2.64 4.73
CA ARG A 59 -1.35 -2.25 3.38
C ARG A 59 -0.70 -0.88 3.41
N VAL A 60 0.04 -0.56 2.35
CA VAL A 60 0.60 0.77 2.14
C VAL A 60 -0.04 1.38 0.91
N LYS A 61 -0.51 2.62 1.04
CA LYS A 61 -1.02 3.43 -0.06
C LYS A 61 0.05 4.44 -0.49
N LEU A 62 0.22 4.58 -1.79
CA LEU A 62 1.09 5.56 -2.45
C LEU A 62 0.23 6.50 -3.28
N GLU A 63 0.45 7.80 -3.15
CA GLU A 63 -0.24 8.85 -3.91
C GLU A 63 0.78 9.75 -4.61
N VAL A 64 0.63 9.88 -5.94
CA VAL A 64 1.49 10.68 -6.83
C VAL A 64 0.59 11.57 -7.70
N VAL A 65 0.99 12.81 -7.94
CA VAL A 65 0.23 13.84 -8.70
C VAL A 65 0.90 14.19 -10.02
#